data_AF-A0A139PNE0-F1
#
_entry.id   AF-A0A139PNE0-F1
#
_cell.length_a   1.000
_cell.length_b   1.000
_cell.length_c   1.000
_cell.angle_alpha   90.00
_cell.angle_beta   90.00
_cell.angle_gamma   90.00
#
_symmetry.space_group_name_H-M   'P 1'
#
loop_
_entity.id
_entity.type
_entity.pdbx_description
1 polymer ?
#
loop_
_entity_poly.entity_id
_entity_poly.type
_entity_poly.pdbx_seq_one_letter_code
_entity_poly.pdbx_strand_id
1 'polypeptide(L)'
;METPGIQTFGRLVFLLTPLNSLWNLGEVTSLGQVIWIFLQNILNVFLLFPLVFQLIYLCPNLRQTKKIILLSFLLSLGIECTQLVLDFFVDFNRVFEIDDLWTNTLGGYLAWLLYKGLHKNKIRN
;
A
#
# COMPACT_ATOMS: atom_id res chain seq x y z
N MET A 1 -6.45 23.65 10.72
CA MET A 1 -5.59 22.83 11.60
C MET A 1 -4.65 22.10 10.66
N GLU A 2 -3.35 22.30 10.79
CA GLU A 2 -2.36 21.52 10.02
C GLU A 2 -2.37 20.09 10.56
N THR A 3 -2.58 19.09 9.70
CA THR A 3 -2.58 17.69 10.12
C THR A 3 -1.17 17.35 10.64
N PRO A 4 -1.03 16.80 11.87
CA PRO A 4 0.27 16.51 12.43
C PRO A 4 1.11 15.61 11.52
N GLY A 5 2.35 16.03 11.21
CA GLY A 5 3.30 15.20 10.45
C GLY A 5 3.26 15.35 8.93
N ILE A 6 2.45 16.26 8.40
CA ILE A 6 2.54 16.67 6.98
C ILE A 6 3.80 17.52 6.78
N GLN A 7 4.63 17.12 5.82
CA GLN A 7 5.79 17.87 5.34
C GLN A 7 5.51 18.35 3.92
N THR A 8 5.72 19.63 3.66
CA THR A 8 5.54 20.22 2.33
C THR A 8 6.87 20.66 1.74
N PHE A 9 7.11 20.29 0.48
CA PHE A 9 8.27 20.75 -0.29
C PHE A 9 7.76 21.44 -1.55
N GLY A 10 7.67 22.76 -1.49
CA GLY A 10 6.99 23.53 -2.53
C GLY A 10 5.52 23.13 -2.59
N ARG A 11 5.11 22.53 -3.71
CA ARG A 11 3.73 22.05 -3.94
C ARG A 11 3.51 20.58 -3.58
N LEU A 12 4.58 19.83 -3.31
CA LEU A 12 4.49 18.42 -2.99
C LEU A 12 4.22 18.22 -1.50
N VAL A 13 3.26 17.36 -1.20
CA VAL A 13 2.81 17.06 0.17
C VAL A 13 3.19 15.63 0.53
N PHE A 14 3.82 15.46 1.69
CA PHE A 14 4.29 14.19 2.19
C PHE A 14 3.73 13.93 3.58
N LEU A 15 3.17 12.74 3.79
CA LEU A 15 2.79 12.23 5.09
C LEU A 15 3.74 11.08 5.45
N LEU A 16 4.78 11.44 6.20
CA LEU A 16 5.86 10.51 6.56
C LEU A 16 5.69 9.93 7.98
N THR A 17 4.61 10.28 8.67
CA THR A 17 4.26 9.68 9.95
C THR A 17 3.82 8.24 9.72
N PRO A 18 4.56 7.23 10.20
CA PRO A 18 4.11 5.86 10.10
C PRO A 18 2.92 5.63 11.03
N LEU A 19 2.02 4.75 10.62
CA LEU A 19 0.79 4.43 11.34
C LEU A 19 -0.05 5.68 11.64
N ASN A 20 -0.06 6.64 10.71
CA ASN A 20 -0.79 7.89 10.85
C ASN A 20 -2.27 7.62 11.13
N SER A 21 -2.83 6.61 10.47
CA SER A 21 -4.20 6.14 10.73
C SER A 21 -4.47 5.85 12.21
N LEU A 22 -3.52 5.25 12.93
CA LEU A 22 -3.65 4.92 14.36
C LEU A 22 -3.54 6.16 15.25
N TRP A 23 -2.67 7.10 14.89
CA TRP A 23 -2.54 8.35 15.64
C TRP A 23 -3.83 9.18 15.54
N ASN A 24 -4.39 9.27 14.33
CA ASN A 24 -5.61 10.01 14.07
C ASN A 24 -6.85 9.40 14.74
N LEU A 25 -6.85 8.10 15.10
CA LEU A 25 -7.98 7.48 15.83
C LEU A 25 -8.32 8.20 17.14
N GLY A 26 -7.33 8.79 17.81
CA GLY A 26 -7.55 9.58 19.03
C GLY A 26 -8.25 10.92 18.80
N GLU A 27 -8.25 11.40 17.56
CA GLU A 27 -8.85 12.68 17.14
C GLU A 27 -10.20 12.50 16.42
N VAL A 28 -10.59 11.25 16.13
CA VAL A 28 -11.84 10.95 15.42
C VAL A 28 -13.05 11.14 16.32
N THR A 29 -13.94 12.06 15.95
CA THR A 29 -15.16 12.36 16.70
C THR A 29 -16.40 11.61 16.20
N SER A 30 -16.31 10.90 15.06
CA SER A 30 -17.45 10.25 14.42
C SER A 30 -17.19 8.80 13.98
N LEU A 31 -18.20 7.95 14.15
CA LEU A 31 -18.14 6.53 13.72
C LEU A 31 -17.86 6.39 12.21
N GLY A 32 -18.40 7.29 11.39
CA GLY A 32 -18.18 7.29 9.95
C GLY A 32 -16.72 7.49 9.55
N GLN A 33 -16.00 8.40 10.22
CA GLN A 33 -14.57 8.61 10.00
C GLN A 33 -13.75 7.38 10.41
N VAL A 34 -14.09 6.73 11.52
CA VAL A 34 -13.42 5.48 11.92
C VAL A 34 -13.60 4.43 10.83
N ILE A 35 -14.83 4.20 10.37
CA ILE A 35 -15.12 3.25 9.28
C ILE A 35 -14.33 3.59 8.02
N TRP A 36 -14.27 4.87 7.65
CA TRP A 36 -13.52 5.34 6.49
C TRP A 36 -12.03 5.03 6.59
N ILE A 37 -11.39 5.34 7.72
CA ILE A 37 -9.97 5.05 7.96
C ILE A 37 -9.70 3.55 7.84
N PHE A 38 -10.52 2.70 8.47
CA PHE A 38 -10.37 1.25 8.36
C PHE A 38 -10.55 0.76 6.93
N LEU A 39 -11.58 1.25 6.23
CA LEU A 39 -11.85 0.86 4.85
C LEU A 39 -10.71 1.28 3.92
N GLN A 40 -10.18 2.50 4.07
CA GLN A 40 -9.05 2.99 3.29
C GLN A 40 -7.81 2.10 3.49
N ASN A 41 -7.45 1.76 4.73
CA ASN A 41 -6.33 0.86 5.01
C ASN A 41 -6.55 -0.54 4.41
N ILE A 42 -7.77 -1.08 4.49
CA ILE A 42 -8.11 -2.36 3.87
C ILE A 42 -7.96 -2.27 2.34
N LEU A 43 -8.48 -1.22 1.71
CA LEU A 43 -8.38 -1.02 0.27
C LEU A 43 -6.93 -0.87 -0.19
N ASN A 44 -6.10 -0.14 0.56
CA ASN A 44 -4.66 -0.02 0.27
C ASN A 44 -3.98 -1.39 0.37
N VAL A 45 -4.26 -2.18 1.42
CA VAL A 45 -3.77 -3.57 1.48
C VAL A 45 -4.21 -4.38 0.25
N PHE A 46 -5.42 -4.23 -0.25
CA PHE A 46 -5.88 -5.00 -1.41
C PHE A 46 -5.51 -4.39 -2.78
N LEU A 47 -4.93 -3.20 -2.84
CA LEU A 47 -4.61 -2.51 -4.10
C LEU A 47 -3.67 -3.32 -5.00
N LEU A 48 -2.52 -3.75 -4.44
CA LEU A 48 -1.53 -4.54 -5.19
C LEU A 48 -1.84 -6.04 -5.23
N PHE A 49 -2.75 -6.51 -4.38
CA PHE A 49 -3.07 -7.93 -4.25
C PHE A 49 -3.40 -8.61 -5.60
N PRO A 50 -4.37 -8.13 -6.42
CA PRO A 50 -4.74 -8.81 -7.65
C PRO A 50 -3.59 -8.84 -8.66
N LEU A 51 -2.83 -7.75 -8.77
CA LEU A 51 -1.69 -7.65 -9.68
C LEU A 51 -0.58 -8.64 -9.29
N VAL A 52 -0.17 -8.63 -8.02
CA VAL A 52 0.89 -9.53 -7.53
C VAL A 52 0.44 -10.98 -7.64
N PHE A 53 -0.82 -11.28 -7.31
CA PHE A 53 -1.37 -12.62 -7.48
C PHE A 53 -1.26 -13.09 -8.94
N GLN A 54 -1.68 -12.26 -9.91
CA GLN A 54 -1.57 -12.57 -11.33
C GLN A 54 -0.11 -12.81 -11.76
N LEU A 55 0.82 -11.94 -11.31
CA LEU A 55 2.24 -12.05 -11.64
C LEU A 55 2.88 -13.34 -11.09
N ILE A 56 2.47 -13.81 -9.91
CA ILE A 56 2.96 -15.08 -9.34
C ILE A 56 2.59 -16.28 -10.24
N TYR A 57 1.40 -16.26 -10.86
CA TYR A 57 0.98 -17.30 -11.81
C TYR A 57 1.77 -17.24 -13.11
N LEU A 58 1.92 -16.03 -13.68
CA LEU A 58 2.59 -15.82 -14.96
C LEU A 58 4.11 -16.01 -14.90
N CYS A 59 4.72 -15.64 -13.78
CA CYS A 59 6.18 -15.58 -13.63
C CYS A 59 6.66 -16.49 -12.49
N PRO A 60 6.92 -17.78 -12.75
CA PRO A 60 7.42 -18.72 -11.73
C PRO A 60 8.68 -18.25 -10.99
N ASN A 61 9.52 -17.46 -11.67
CA ASN A 61 10.75 -16.90 -11.11
C ASN A 61 10.52 -15.94 -9.93
N LEU A 62 9.31 -15.41 -9.78
CA LEU A 62 8.90 -14.52 -8.68
C LEU A 62 8.46 -15.27 -7.42
N ARG A 63 8.28 -16.60 -7.46
CA ARG A 63 7.73 -17.44 -6.37
C ARG A 63 8.69 -17.63 -5.20
N GLN A 64 9.24 -16.54 -4.68
CA GLN A 64 10.10 -16.48 -3.53
C GLN A 64 9.64 -15.33 -2.65
N THR A 65 9.47 -15.57 -1.34
CA THR A 65 8.94 -14.56 -0.41
C THR A 65 9.69 -13.23 -0.50
N LYS A 66 11.04 -13.26 -0.54
CA LYS A 66 11.88 -12.06 -0.67
C LYS A 66 11.60 -11.28 -1.95
N LYS A 67 11.44 -11.97 -3.09
CA LYS A 67 11.16 -11.34 -4.39
C LYS A 67 9.77 -10.70 -4.40
N ILE A 68 8.77 -11.36 -3.83
CA ILE A 68 7.42 -10.81 -3.75
C ILE A 68 7.37 -9.57 -2.86
N ILE A 69 8.00 -9.61 -1.68
CA ILE A 69 8.05 -8.45 -0.79
C ILE A 69 8.76 -7.28 -1.49
N LEU A 70 9.93 -7.52 -2.09
CA LEU A 70 10.67 -6.49 -2.81
C LEU A 70 9.87 -5.94 -4.00
N LEU A 71 9.28 -6.81 -4.81
CA LEU A 71 8.45 -6.40 -5.94
C LEU A 71 7.27 -5.54 -5.48
N SER A 72 6.56 -5.96 -4.44
CA SER A 72 5.38 -5.25 -3.94
C SER A 72 5.76 -3.89 -3.35
N PHE A 73 6.88 -3.82 -2.64
CA PHE A 73 7.44 -2.56 -2.15
C PHE A 73 7.82 -1.62 -3.30
N LEU A 74 8.53 -2.13 -4.32
CA LEU A 74 8.93 -1.33 -5.48
C LEU A 74 7.73 -0.86 -6.31
N LEU A 75 6.71 -1.70 -6.45
CA LEU A 75 5.45 -1.32 -7.10
C LEU A 75 4.73 -0.23 -6.31
N SER A 76 4.64 -0.37 -4.98
CA SER A 76 4.03 0.66 -4.14
C SER A 76 4.79 1.98 -4.20
N LEU A 77 6.13 1.93 -4.10
CA LEU A 77 6.98 3.10 -4.21
C LEU A 77 6.81 3.76 -5.59
N GLY A 78 6.73 2.96 -6.66
CA GLY A 78 6.48 3.43 -8.01
C GLY A 78 5.14 4.15 -8.14
N ILE A 79 4.08 3.63 -7.52
CA ILE A 79 2.74 4.26 -7.51
C ILE A 79 2.80 5.63 -6.82
N GLU A 80 3.31 5.68 -5.59
CA GLU A 80 3.44 6.91 -4.80
C GLU A 80 4.30 7.97 -5.51
N CYS A 81 5.45 7.56 -6.06
CA CYS A 81 6.30 8.46 -6.85
C CYS A 81 5.61 8.95 -8.12
N THR A 82 4.86 8.09 -8.81
CA THR A 82 4.10 8.49 -10.01
C THR A 82 3.00 9.48 -9.64
N GLN A 83 2.30 9.27 -8.53
CA GLN A 83 1.30 10.20 -8.02
C GLN A 83 1.91 11.55 -7.68
N LEU A 84 3.07 11.60 -7.02
CA LEU A 84 3.80 12.85 -6.76
C LEU A 84 4.20 13.57 -8.05
N VAL A 85 4.74 12.85 -9.03
CA VAL A 85 5.12 13.42 -10.32
C VAL A 85 3.88 13.98 -11.03
N LEU A 86 2.79 13.22 -11.07
CA LEU A 86 1.53 13.68 -11.67
C LEU A 86 0.95 14.89 -10.94
N ASP A 87 1.00 14.89 -9.61
CA ASP A 87 0.52 15.99 -8.78
C ASP A 87 1.30 17.27 -9.07
N PHE A 88 2.63 17.18 -9.17
CA PHE A 88 3.49 18.30 -9.56
C PHE A 88 3.01 18.96 -10.87
N PHE A 89 2.61 18.17 -11.87
CA PHE A 89 2.18 18.69 -13.17
C PHE A 89 0.70 19.12 -13.23
N VAL A 90 -0.22 18.45 -12.52
CA VAL A 90 -1.67 18.52 -12.82
C VAL A 90 -2.55 18.94 -11.62
N ASP A 91 -2.00 19.07 -10.41
CA ASP A 91 -2.72 19.56 -9.21
C ASP A 91 -3.90 18.69 -8.75
N PHE A 92 -3.56 17.43 -8.46
CA PHE A 92 -4.52 16.47 -7.95
C PHE A 92 -4.67 16.49 -6.42
N ASN A 93 -3.93 17.37 -5.72
CA ASN A 93 -3.84 17.45 -4.27
C ASN A 93 -3.53 16.07 -3.64
N ARG A 94 -2.59 15.34 -4.25
CA ARG A 94 -2.16 14.02 -3.75
C ARG A 94 -1.06 14.16 -2.71
N VAL A 95 -1.15 13.29 -1.71
CA VAL A 95 -0.18 13.19 -0.63
C VAL A 95 0.61 11.91 -0.84
N PHE A 96 1.93 11.97 -0.72
CA PHE A 96 2.76 10.77 -0.62
C PHE A 96 2.61 10.20 0.79
N GLU A 97 2.05 9.01 0.92
CA GLU A 97 1.79 8.38 2.22
C GLU A 97 2.77 7.22 2.46
N ILE A 98 3.60 7.34 3.50
CA ILE A 98 4.52 6.24 3.86
C ILE A 98 3.76 4.97 4.25
N ASP A 99 2.53 5.12 4.77
CA ASP A 99 1.68 4.01 5.15
C ASP A 99 1.22 3.19 3.96
N ASP A 100 1.07 3.82 2.79
CA ASP A 100 0.69 3.15 1.57
C ASP A 100 1.78 2.19 1.11
N LEU A 101 3.07 2.52 1.35
CA LEU A 101 4.19 1.64 1.04
C LEU A 101 4.08 0.28 1.73
N TRP A 102 3.85 0.26 3.05
CA TRP A 102 3.83 -1.00 3.79
C TRP A 102 2.48 -1.73 3.67
N THR A 103 1.36 -1.01 3.60
CA THR A 103 0.03 -1.62 3.41
C THR A 103 -0.08 -2.30 2.05
N ASN A 104 0.33 -1.64 0.96
CA ASN A 104 0.37 -2.24 -0.38
C ASN A 104 1.34 -3.43 -0.44
N THR A 105 2.50 -3.33 0.23
CA THR A 105 3.46 -4.44 0.35
C THR A 105 2.86 -5.64 1.07
N LEU A 106 2.11 -5.41 2.15
CA LEU A 106 1.37 -6.43 2.88
C LEU A 106 0.36 -7.12 1.95
N GLY A 107 -0.32 -6.37 1.10
CA GLY A 107 -1.18 -6.88 0.03
C GLY A 107 -0.53 -7.93 -0.86
N GLY A 108 0.63 -7.60 -1.40
CA GLY A 108 1.40 -8.52 -2.23
C GLY A 108 1.88 -9.75 -1.46
N TYR A 109 2.23 -9.60 -0.18
CA TYR A 109 2.56 -10.73 0.68
C TYR A 109 1.34 -11.65 0.93
N LEU A 110 0.14 -11.09 1.17
CA LEU A 110 -1.10 -11.86 1.31
C LEU A 110 -1.43 -12.63 0.02
N ALA A 111 -1.22 -12.03 -1.15
CA ALA A 111 -1.37 -12.72 -2.44
C ALA A 111 -0.44 -13.94 -2.54
N TRP A 112 0.81 -13.81 -2.08
CA TRP A 112 1.74 -14.92 -2.00
C TRP A 112 1.32 -16.01 -1.00
N LEU A 113 0.77 -15.64 0.16
CA LEU A 113 0.24 -16.60 1.12
C LEU A 113 -0.94 -17.37 0.54
N LEU A 114 -1.88 -16.70 -0.14
CA LEU A 114 -2.99 -17.35 -0.81
C LEU A 114 -2.49 -18.32 -1.88
N TYR A 115 -1.55 -17.90 -2.73
CA TYR A 115 -0.94 -18.77 -3.73
C TYR A 115 -0.34 -20.04 -3.09
N LYS A 116 0.48 -19.89 -2.04
CA LYS A 116 1.05 -21.04 -1.32
C LYS A 116 -0.04 -21.94 -0.73
N GLY A 117 -1.11 -21.37 -0.18
CA GLY A 117 -2.23 -22.12 0.38
C GLY A 117 -2.93 -22.97 -0.68
N LEU A 118 -3.24 -22.39 -1.84
CA LEU A 118 -3.90 -23.06 -2.96
C LEU A 118 -3.04 -24.19 -3.57
N HIS A 119 -1.72 -24.02 -3.59
CA HIS A 119 -0.79 -24.99 -4.21
C HIS A 119 -0.08 -25.91 -3.21
N LYS A 120 -0.44 -25.85 -1.92
CA LYS A 120 0.15 -26.69 -0.85
C LYS A 120 0.06 -28.20 -1.17
N ASN A 121 -0.99 -28.61 -1.88
CA ASN A 121 -1.22 -30.01 -2.28
C ASN A 121 -0.59 -30.39 -3.62
N LYS A 122 -0.13 -29.42 -4.43
CA LYS A 122 0.52 -29.66 -5.74
C LYS A 122 2.05 -29.72 -5.68
N ILE A 123 2.65 -29.24 -4.58
CA ILE A 123 4.11 -29.20 -4.38
C ILE A 123 4.64 -30.50 -3.73
N ARG A 124 3.76 -31.45 -3.40
CA ARG A 124 4.10 -32.69 -2.67
C ARG A 124 3.95 -33.99 -3.49
N ASN A 125 3.93 -33.90 -4.82
CA ASN A 125 3.99 -35.06 -5.72
C ASN A 125 5.21 -34.94 -6.63
#